data_AF-A0A9E4U8A1-F1
#
_entry.id   AF-A0A9E4U8A1-F1
#
_cell.length_a   1.000
_cell.length_b   1.000
_cell.length_c   1.000
_cell.angle_alpha   90.00
_cell.angle_beta   90.00
_cell.angle_gamma   90.00
#
_symmetry.space_group_name_H-M   'P 1'
#
loop_
_entity.id
_entity.type
_entity.pdbx_description
1 polymer ?
#
loop_
_entity_poly.entity_id
_entity_poly.type
_entity_poly.pdbx_seq_one_letter_code
_entity_poly.pdbx_strand_id
1 'polypeptide(L)' 'KIVTLLGFDGIRSIENPRFVSIDIADETYDPTELVLGVEIEGDARAYSVPLLSRHEIVNDVVGGKPIAVTW' A
#
# COMPACT_ATOMS: atom_id res chain seq x y z
N LYS A 1 2.64 -3.97 33.26
CA LYS A 1 2.13 -3.21 32.08
C LYS A 1 1.18 -4.13 31.33
N ILE A 2 -0.08 -3.77 31.17
CA ILE A 2 -1.01 -4.54 30.31
C ILE A 2 -0.72 -4.13 28.86
N VAL A 3 -0.54 -5.10 27.98
CA VAL A 3 -0.35 -4.88 26.54
C VAL A 3 -1.52 -5.58 25.85
N THR A 4 -2.28 -4.85 25.05
CA THR A 4 -3.34 -5.42 24.21
C THR A 4 -2.68 -6.11 23.02
N LEU A 5 -2.91 -7.41 22.87
CA LEU A 5 -2.56 -8.15 21.67
C LEU A 5 -3.69 -8.00 20.66
N LEU A 6 -3.32 -7.76 19.39
CA LEU A 6 -4.29 -7.86 18.30
C LEU A 6 -4.72 -9.33 18.16
N GLY A 7 -6.01 -9.53 17.88
CA GLY A 7 -6.52 -10.87 17.56
C GLY A 7 -5.93 -11.38 16.24
N PHE A 8 -6.19 -12.66 15.94
CA PHE A 8 -5.94 -13.20 14.61
C PHE A 8 -6.59 -12.29 13.55
N ASP A 9 -5.85 -11.94 12.50
CA ASP A 9 -6.30 -11.01 11.43
C ASP A 9 -6.62 -9.57 11.93
N GLY A 10 -5.99 -9.14 13.02
CA GLY A 10 -6.18 -7.81 13.58
C GLY A 10 -5.64 -6.66 12.72
N ILE A 11 -4.81 -6.96 11.72
CA ILE A 11 -4.29 -6.01 10.72
C ILE A 11 -4.71 -6.56 9.35
N ARG A 12 -5.76 -5.95 8.78
CA ARG A 12 -6.35 -6.45 7.55
C ARG A 12 -5.61 -5.92 6.33
N SER A 13 -5.34 -6.84 5.42
CA SER A 13 -4.88 -6.55 4.08
C SER A 13 -5.88 -5.70 3.30
N ILE A 14 -5.36 -5.00 2.29
CA ILE A 14 -6.15 -4.28 1.31
C ILE A 14 -6.32 -5.17 0.08
N GLU A 15 -7.56 -5.56 -0.20
CA GLU A 15 -7.89 -6.47 -1.32
C GLU A 15 -8.28 -5.75 -2.61
N ASN A 16 -8.65 -4.47 -2.51
CA ASN A 16 -9.11 -3.66 -3.64
C ASN A 16 -8.51 -2.25 -3.51
N PRO A 17 -7.21 -2.09 -3.79
CA PRO A 17 -6.54 -0.80 -3.65
C PRO A 17 -7.16 0.24 -4.58
N ARG A 18 -7.17 1.49 -4.11
CA ARG A 18 -7.59 2.65 -4.89
C ARG A 18 -6.42 3.59 -5.00
N PHE A 19 -6.15 4.02 -6.23
CA PHE A 19 -5.09 4.96 -6.54
C PHE A 19 -5.68 6.34 -6.77
N VAL A 20 -4.90 7.35 -6.45
CA VAL A 20 -5.21 8.75 -6.72
C VAL A 20 -4.38 9.25 -7.89
N SER A 21 -4.82 10.34 -8.53
CA SER A 21 -4.00 11.02 -9.54
C SER A 21 -2.78 11.67 -8.89
N ILE A 22 -1.80 12.06 -9.73
CA ILE A 22 -0.60 12.73 -9.27
C ILE A 22 -0.91 14.08 -8.59
N ASP A 23 -1.85 14.86 -9.13
CA ASP A 23 -2.23 16.15 -8.55
C ASP A 23 -2.77 15.99 -7.12
N ILE A 24 -3.61 14.96 -6.88
CA ILE A 24 -4.13 14.66 -5.55
C ILE A 24 -3.00 14.16 -4.64
N ALA A 25 -2.06 13.38 -5.19
CA ALA A 25 -0.93 12.87 -4.43
C ALA A 25 -0.03 14.01 -3.94
N ASP A 26 0.31 14.96 -4.82
CA ASP A 26 1.16 16.12 -4.52
C ASP A 26 0.54 17.04 -3.46
N GLU A 27 -0.80 17.12 -3.38
CA GLU A 27 -1.51 17.88 -2.36
C GLU A 27 -1.64 17.14 -1.01
N THR A 28 -1.63 15.81 -1.02
CA THR A 28 -2.02 14.99 0.15
C THR A 28 -0.83 14.36 0.88
N TYR A 29 0.19 13.91 0.15
CA TYR A 29 1.30 13.14 0.70
C TYR A 29 2.54 14.01 0.92
N ASP A 30 3.41 13.60 1.85
CA ASP A 30 4.66 14.30 2.06
C ASP A 30 5.59 14.09 0.82
N PRO A 31 6.24 15.12 0.27
CA PRO A 31 7.13 14.98 -0.88
C PRO A 31 8.31 14.02 -0.66
N THR A 32 8.63 13.71 0.60
CA THR A 32 9.69 12.78 1.01
C THR A 32 9.15 11.46 1.54
N GLU A 33 7.84 11.22 1.42
CA GLU A 33 7.23 9.97 1.86
C GLU A 33 7.81 8.77 1.13
N LEU A 34 8.19 7.75 1.90
CA LEU A 34 8.72 6.53 1.34
C LEU A 34 7.60 5.73 0.66
N VAL A 35 7.85 5.36 -0.59
CA VAL A 35 6.94 4.51 -1.37
C VAL A 35 7.67 3.30 -1.91
N LEU A 36 6.94 2.19 -2.06
CA LEU A 36 7.35 1.09 -2.91
C LEU A 36 6.82 1.36 -4.32
N GLY A 37 7.74 1.53 -5.28
CA GLY A 37 7.40 1.65 -6.69
C GLY A 37 7.36 0.28 -7.36
N VAL A 38 6.30 -0.01 -8.11
CA VAL A 38 6.16 -1.24 -8.91
C VAL A 38 5.79 -0.83 -10.34
N GLU A 39 6.50 -1.40 -11.31
CA GLU A 39 6.13 -1.31 -12.72
C GLU A 39 6.15 -2.71 -13.33
N ILE A 40 5.02 -3.12 -13.92
CA ILE A 40 4.89 -4.39 -14.62
C ILE A 40 4.14 -4.16 -15.93
N GLU A 41 4.73 -4.55 -17.07
CA GLU A 41 4.15 -4.36 -18.40
C GLU A 41 3.71 -2.90 -18.69
N GLY A 42 4.45 -1.91 -18.18
CA GLY A 42 4.15 -0.48 -18.34
C GLY A 42 3.07 0.07 -17.40
N ASP A 43 2.47 -0.77 -16.55
CA ASP A 43 1.56 -0.33 -15.50
C ASP A 43 2.37 0.00 -14.23
N ALA A 44 2.54 1.30 -13.96
CA ALA A 44 3.30 1.80 -12.82
C ALA A 44 2.37 2.20 -11.66
N ARG A 45 2.76 1.81 -10.44
CA ARG A 45 2.07 2.10 -9.18
C ARG A 45 3.07 2.47 -8.09
N ALA A 46 2.64 3.35 -7.18
CA ALA A 46 3.38 3.68 -5.97
C ALA A 46 2.52 3.36 -4.76
N TYR A 47 3.09 2.63 -3.80
CA TYR A 47 2.43 2.22 -2.56
C TYR A 47 3.10 2.90 -1.37
N SER A 48 2.35 3.69 -0.61
CA SER A 48 2.83 4.36 0.61
C SER A 48 3.27 3.34 1.66
N VAL A 49 4.52 3.44 2.11
CA VAL A 49 5.03 2.63 3.22
C VAL A 49 4.30 2.95 4.54
N PRO A 50 4.02 4.22 4.89
CA PRO A 50 3.18 4.54 6.06
C PRO A 50 1.79 3.92 6.03
N LEU A 51 1.18 3.77 4.84
CA LEU A 51 -0.10 3.09 4.67
C LEU A 51 0.06 1.57 4.86
N LEU A 52 1.05 0.97 4.19
CA LEU A 52 1.38 -0.44 4.36
C LEU A 52 1.76 -0.77 5.80
N SER A 53 2.31 0.15 6.58
CA SER A 53 2.61 -0.04 8.01
C SER A 53 1.36 -0.34 8.84
N ARG A 54 0.18 0.09 8.37
CA ARG A 54 -1.11 -0.07 9.06
C ARG A 54 -1.95 -1.21 8.51
N HIS A 55 -1.59 -1.75 7.35
CA HIS A 55 -2.35 -2.75 6.61
C HIS A 55 -1.54 -4.00 6.24
N GLU A 56 -0.22 -3.95 6.41
CA GLU A 56 0.84 -4.96 6.18
C GLU A 56 0.94 -5.57 4.77
N ILE A 57 -0.19 -5.74 4.09
CA ILE A 57 -0.30 -6.35 2.76
C ILE A 57 -1.33 -5.58 1.92
N VAL A 58 -0.97 -5.29 0.68
CA VAL A 58 -1.90 -4.91 -0.40
C VAL A 58 -1.88 -6.00 -1.46
N ASN A 59 -3.02 -6.65 -1.68
CA ASN A 59 -3.21 -7.57 -2.80
C ASN A 59 -3.70 -6.76 -4.00
N ASP A 60 -2.96 -6.80 -5.11
CA ASP A 60 -3.23 -6.00 -6.30
C ASP A 60 -3.00 -6.81 -7.59
N VAL A 61 -3.46 -6.27 -8.71
CA VAL A 61 -3.17 -6.76 -10.05
C VAL A 61 -2.53 -5.63 -10.86
N VAL A 62 -1.23 -5.74 -11.12
CA VAL A 62 -0.45 -4.73 -11.84
C VAL A 62 0.05 -5.33 -13.15
N GLY A 63 -0.20 -4.66 -14.27
CA GLY A 63 0.16 -5.19 -15.59
C GLY A 63 -0.46 -6.55 -15.89
N GLY A 64 -1.65 -6.83 -15.32
CA GLY A 64 -2.35 -8.11 -15.44
C GLY A 64 -1.78 -9.25 -14.57
N LYS A 65 -0.77 -9.01 -13.74
CA LYS A 65 -0.17 -10.01 -12.86
C LYS A 65 -0.62 -9.80 -11.41
N PRO A 66 -1.16 -10.83 -10.73
CA PRO A 66 -1.50 -10.72 -9.31
C PRO A 66 -0.21 -10.61 -8.47
N ILE A 67 -0.19 -9.66 -7.55
CA ILE A 67 0.92 -9.41 -6.65
C ILE A 67 0.42 -9.18 -5.21
N ALA A 68 1.29 -9.47 -4.25
CA ALA A 68 1.13 -9.05 -2.86
C ALA A 68 2.27 -8.07 -2.52
N VAL A 69 1.92 -6.83 -2.21
CA VAL A 69 2.87 -5.78 -1.83
C VAL A 69 2.98 -5.76 -0.30
N THR A 70 4.21 -5.85 0.22
CA THR A 70 4.52 -5.88 1.65
C THR A 70 5.88 -5.21 1.92
N TRP A 71 6.19 -4.85 3.17
CA TRP A 71 7.42 -4.14 3.55
C TRP A 71 7.88 -4.49 4.97
#